data_AF-A0A8T4ZCM7-F1
#
_entry.id   AF-A0A8T4ZCM7-F1
#
_cell.length_a   1.000
_cell.length_b   1.000
_cell.length_c   1.000
_cell.angle_alpha   90.00
_cell.angle_beta   90.00
_cell.angle_gamma   90.00
#
_symmetry.space_group_name_H-M   'P 1'
#
loop_
_entity.id
_entity.type
_entity.pdbx_description
1 polymer ?
#
loop_
_entity_poly.entity_id
_entity_poly.type
_entity_poly.pdbx_seq_one_letter_code
_entity_poly.pdbx_strand_id
1 'polypeptide(L)'
;EELEGVIERRIHEYCNYIEGFMHVNQRYDIQIRLSEKSYKKGLNSFQIIGKVLCRLFKSELPIIERIQITFITDPEKVADMYREALGIYEKRDARVRGLKDEDVSEFYGCNLCQSFAPTHSCIITPQRYSNCGAISWFDARASAMVDPKGPIFRIEKG
;
A
#
# COMPACT_ATOMS: atom_id res chain seq x y z
N GLU A 1 4.24 0.29 13.71
CA GLU A 1 2.77 0.25 13.60
C GLU A 1 2.18 1.34 12.73
N GLU A 2 2.30 2.63 13.05
CA GLU A 2 1.58 3.69 12.28
C GLU A 2 1.97 3.81 10.80
N LEU A 3 3.14 3.29 10.42
CA LEU A 3 3.64 3.28 9.04
C LEU A 3 3.28 2.02 8.25
N GLU A 4 2.66 1.02 8.88
CA GLU A 4 2.38 -0.28 8.23
C GLU A 4 1.51 -0.11 6.99
N GLY A 5 0.49 0.76 7.04
CA GLY A 5 -0.35 1.04 5.89
C GLY A 5 0.34 1.76 4.75
N VAL A 6 1.20 2.70 5.10
CA VAL A 6 2.01 3.45 4.14
C VAL A 6 2.92 2.49 3.38
N ILE A 7 3.61 1.60 4.10
CA ILE A 7 4.51 0.59 3.53
C ILE A 7 3.72 -0.44 2.72
N GLU A 8 2.62 -0.97 3.27
CA GLU A 8 1.76 -1.98 2.62
C GLU A 8 1.21 -1.47 1.28
N ARG A 9 0.82 -0.19 1.19
CA ARG A 9 0.28 0.35 -0.06
C ARG A 9 1.30 0.35 -1.19
N ARG A 10 2.60 0.53 -0.89
CA ARG A 10 3.67 0.53 -1.90
C ARG A 10 3.88 -0.84 -2.54
N ILE A 11 3.42 -1.93 -1.92
CA ILE A 11 3.43 -3.27 -2.55
C ILE A 11 2.71 -3.21 -3.90
N HIS A 12 1.54 -2.55 -3.96
CA HIS A 12 0.80 -2.41 -5.21
C HIS A 12 1.61 -1.71 -6.29
N GLU A 13 2.21 -0.57 -5.97
CA GLU A 13 3.00 0.23 -6.90
C GLU A 13 4.22 -0.55 -7.41
N TYR A 14 5.04 -1.07 -6.48
CA TYR A 14 6.30 -1.73 -6.81
C TYR A 14 6.10 -3.06 -7.54
N CYS A 15 5.04 -3.81 -7.24
CA CYS A 15 4.72 -5.02 -8.00
C CYS A 15 4.45 -4.68 -9.48
N ASN A 16 3.71 -3.59 -9.75
CA ASN A 16 3.35 -3.20 -11.11
C ASN A 16 4.49 -2.56 -11.91
N TYR A 17 5.66 -2.29 -11.29
CA TYR A 17 6.87 -1.91 -12.03
C TYR A 17 7.53 -3.09 -12.75
N ILE A 18 7.15 -4.32 -12.41
CA ILE A 18 7.71 -5.54 -13.00
C ILE A 18 6.91 -5.88 -14.26
N GLU A 19 7.56 -5.89 -15.44
CA GLU A 19 6.89 -6.20 -16.71
C GLU A 19 6.17 -7.56 -16.66
N GLY A 20 4.84 -7.52 -16.83
CA GLY A 20 3.99 -8.70 -16.86
C GLY A 20 3.66 -9.30 -15.50
N PHE A 21 3.97 -8.62 -14.40
CA PHE A 21 3.45 -8.93 -13.07
C PHE A 21 2.40 -7.88 -12.68
N MET A 22 1.16 -8.30 -12.53
CA MET A 22 0.04 -7.43 -12.19
C MET A 22 -0.32 -7.66 -10.73
N HIS A 23 -0.51 -6.57 -9.98
CA HIS A 23 -1.06 -6.60 -8.63
C HIS A 23 -2.20 -5.57 -8.54
N VAL A 24 -3.38 -5.97 -8.06
CA VAL A 24 -4.52 -5.07 -7.83
C VAL A 24 -5.12 -5.28 -6.44
N ASN A 25 -6.01 -4.35 -6.05
CA ASN A 25 -6.65 -4.27 -4.74
C ASN A 25 -5.64 -4.06 -3.58
N GLN A 26 -5.98 -4.53 -2.39
CA GLN A 26 -5.30 -4.23 -1.13
C GLN A 26 -5.64 -5.28 -0.05
N ARG A 27 -4.79 -5.36 0.97
CA ARG A 27 -4.96 -6.24 2.14
C ARG A 27 -5.22 -7.70 1.74
N TYR A 28 -6.30 -8.28 2.27
CA TYR A 28 -6.68 -9.67 2.04
C TYR A 28 -7.37 -9.92 0.69
N ASP A 29 -7.73 -8.86 -0.03
CA ASP A 29 -8.51 -8.92 -1.27
C ASP A 29 -7.64 -8.72 -2.52
N ILE A 30 -6.31 -8.83 -2.36
CA ILE A 30 -5.36 -8.67 -3.44
C ILE A 30 -5.57 -9.71 -4.55
N GLN A 31 -5.34 -9.30 -5.79
CA GLN A 31 -5.27 -10.20 -6.92
C GLN A 31 -3.96 -9.98 -7.67
N ILE A 32 -3.26 -11.09 -7.92
CA ILE A 32 -1.97 -11.11 -8.60
C ILE A 32 -2.09 -11.95 -9.87
N ARG A 33 -1.49 -11.47 -10.97
CA ARG A 33 -1.37 -12.23 -12.22
C ARG A 33 0.04 -12.13 -12.78
N LEU A 34 0.49 -13.19 -13.42
CA LEU A 34 1.78 -13.25 -14.10
C LEU A 34 1.56 -13.60 -15.58
N SER A 35 2.18 -12.83 -16.47
CA SER A 35 2.09 -13.08 -17.91
C SER A 35 2.90 -14.32 -18.29
N GLU A 36 2.36 -15.15 -19.19
CA GLU A 36 3.11 -16.29 -19.73
C GLU A 36 4.41 -15.87 -20.42
N LYS A 37 4.39 -14.72 -21.10
CA LYS A 37 5.56 -14.16 -21.79
C LYS A 37 6.69 -13.87 -20.80
N SER A 38 6.39 -13.20 -19.69
CA SER A 38 7.38 -12.89 -18.65
C SER A 38 7.86 -14.16 -17.96
N TYR A 39 6.96 -15.12 -17.70
CA TYR A 39 7.33 -16.42 -17.14
C TYR A 39 8.33 -17.17 -18.04
N LYS A 40 8.03 -17.28 -19.34
CA LYS A 40 8.92 -17.91 -20.35
C LYS A 40 10.26 -17.20 -20.50
N LYS A 41 10.31 -15.89 -20.21
CA LYS A 41 11.55 -15.08 -20.19
C LYS A 41 12.35 -15.16 -18.87
N GLY A 42 11.87 -15.91 -17.88
CA GLY A 42 12.61 -16.16 -16.64
C GLY A 42 12.02 -15.53 -15.38
N LEU A 43 10.88 -14.82 -15.44
CA LEU A 43 10.14 -14.40 -14.24
C LEU A 43 9.33 -15.59 -13.69
N ASN A 44 10.01 -16.69 -13.36
CA ASN A 44 9.41 -17.97 -12.96
C ASN A 44 9.73 -18.33 -11.50
N SER A 45 10.21 -17.38 -10.71
CA SER A 45 10.55 -17.55 -9.31
C SER A 45 10.17 -16.32 -8.48
N PHE A 46 9.56 -16.54 -7.32
CA PHE A 46 9.27 -15.49 -6.34
C PHE A 46 10.53 -14.79 -5.82
N GLN A 47 11.71 -15.43 -5.90
CA GLN A 47 12.96 -14.80 -5.47
C GLN A 47 13.29 -13.55 -6.28
N ILE A 48 12.95 -13.52 -7.58
CA ILE A 48 13.19 -12.35 -8.43
C ILE A 48 12.27 -11.21 -8.00
N ILE A 49 10.98 -11.50 -7.81
CA ILE A 49 9.98 -10.53 -7.34
C ILE A 49 10.39 -9.98 -5.97
N GLY A 50 10.74 -10.85 -5.02
CA GLY A 50 11.22 -10.45 -3.70
C GLY A 50 12.46 -9.56 -3.75
N LYS A 51 13.44 -9.87 -4.60
CA LYS A 51 14.64 -9.03 -4.79
C LYS A 51 14.30 -7.63 -5.30
N VAL A 52 13.39 -7.53 -6.27
CA VAL A 52 12.93 -6.24 -6.80
C VAL A 52 12.23 -5.44 -5.71
N LEU A 53 11.28 -6.06 -4.99
CA LEU A 53 10.56 -5.41 -3.90
C LEU A 53 11.52 -4.94 -2.80
N CYS A 54 12.43 -5.80 -2.30
CA CYS A 54 13.42 -5.42 -1.30
C CYS A 54 14.26 -4.21 -1.73
N ARG A 55 14.66 -4.15 -3.00
CA ARG A 55 15.45 -3.03 -3.54
C ARG A 55 14.62 -1.74 -3.61
N LEU A 56 13.39 -1.81 -4.12
CA LEU A 56 12.51 -0.65 -4.24
C LEU A 56 12.14 -0.08 -2.88
N PHE A 57 11.74 -0.93 -1.92
CA PHE A 57 11.44 -0.49 -0.56
C PHE A 57 12.60 0.26 0.10
N LYS A 58 13.82 -0.28 0.01
CA LYS A 58 15.01 0.38 0.59
C LYS A 58 15.44 1.65 -0.14
N SER A 59 15.16 1.75 -1.44
CA SER A 59 15.48 2.93 -2.26
C SER A 59 14.53 4.08 -1.96
N GLU A 60 13.23 3.78 -1.92
CA GLU A 60 12.16 4.79 -1.84
C GLU A 60 11.81 5.18 -0.41
N LEU A 61 12.06 4.31 0.57
CA LEU A 61 11.77 4.57 1.98
C LEU A 61 13.05 4.44 2.80
N PRO A 62 13.86 5.51 2.93
CA PRO A 62 15.12 5.51 3.68
C PRO A 62 14.99 5.11 5.15
N ILE A 63 13.78 5.19 5.70
CA ILE A 63 13.43 4.71 7.06
C ILE A 63 13.56 3.17 7.22
N ILE A 64 13.63 2.41 6.11
CA ILE A 64 13.75 0.95 6.13
C ILE A 64 15.23 0.55 6.17
N GLU A 65 15.73 0.25 7.37
CA GLU A 65 17.12 -0.24 7.54
C GLU A 65 17.28 -1.69 7.04
N ARG A 66 16.34 -2.56 7.41
CA ARG A 66 16.35 -4.00 7.10
C ARG A 66 14.97 -4.43 6.61
N ILE A 67 14.96 -5.34 5.65
CA ILE A 67 13.73 -5.88 5.07
C ILE A 67 13.87 -7.37 4.80
N GLN A 68 12.82 -8.12 5.08
CA GLN A 68 12.64 -9.52 4.72
C GLN A 68 11.26 -9.67 4.08
N ILE A 69 11.18 -10.42 2.98
CA ILE A 69 9.93 -10.74 2.30
C ILE A 69 9.78 -12.25 2.27
N THR A 70 8.61 -12.73 2.69
CA THR A 70 8.25 -14.14 2.68
C THR A 70 7.03 -14.34 1.81
N PHE A 71 7.14 -15.19 0.80
CA PHE A 71 6.01 -15.62 -0.02
C PHE A 71 5.48 -16.94 0.53
N ILE A 72 4.17 -16.99 0.78
CA ILE A 72 3.50 -18.17 1.33
C ILE A 72 2.49 -18.65 0.29
N THR A 73 2.70 -19.86 -0.22
CA THR A 73 1.81 -20.51 -1.21
C THR A 73 1.15 -21.77 -0.68
N ASP A 74 1.56 -22.22 0.51
CA ASP A 74 0.94 -23.35 1.20
C ASP A 74 -0.45 -22.95 1.71
N PRO A 75 -1.54 -23.62 1.29
CA PRO A 75 -2.90 -23.19 1.60
C PRO A 75 -3.22 -23.13 3.10
N GLU A 76 -2.70 -24.07 3.89
CA GLU A 76 -2.95 -24.12 5.34
C GLU A 76 -2.27 -22.94 6.04
N LYS A 77 -1.00 -22.69 5.73
CA LYS A 77 -0.28 -21.51 6.25
C LYS A 77 -0.91 -20.20 5.79
N VAL A 78 -1.40 -20.12 4.54
CA VAL A 78 -2.13 -18.94 4.07
C VAL A 78 -3.39 -18.72 4.88
N ALA A 79 -4.17 -19.77 5.17
CA ALA A 79 -5.39 -19.65 5.97
C ALA A 79 -5.11 -19.15 7.40
N ASP A 80 -4.02 -19.60 8.02
CA ASP A 80 -3.62 -19.13 9.34
C ASP A 80 -3.17 -17.66 9.31
N MET A 81 -2.29 -17.29 8.37
CA MET A 81 -1.83 -15.92 8.18
C MET A 81 -2.99 -14.97 7.82
N TYR A 82 -4.00 -15.45 7.09
CA TYR A 82 -5.19 -14.68 6.76
C TYR A 82 -5.95 -14.25 8.02
N ARG A 83 -6.12 -15.15 9.00
CA ARG A 83 -6.78 -14.81 10.28
C ARG A 83 -5.97 -13.78 11.06
N GLU A 84 -4.64 -13.92 11.08
CA GLU A 84 -3.76 -12.94 11.72
C GLU A 84 -3.86 -11.57 11.04
N ALA A 85 -3.79 -11.53 9.71
CA ALA A 85 -3.88 -10.31 8.92
C ALA A 85 -5.21 -9.58 9.15
N LEU A 86 -6.34 -10.30 9.19
CA LEU A 86 -7.64 -9.70 9.52
C LEU A 86 -7.63 -9.03 10.90
N GLY A 87 -7.00 -9.64 11.90
CA GLY A 87 -6.88 -9.04 13.23
C GLY A 87 -6.04 -7.74 13.22
N ILE A 88 -5.00 -7.67 12.41
CA ILE A 88 -4.19 -6.45 12.22
C ILE A 88 -5.02 -5.37 11.53
N TYR A 89 -5.74 -5.72 10.45
CA TYR A 89 -6.58 -4.77 9.72
C TYR A 89 -7.70 -4.20 10.59
N GLU A 90 -8.36 -5.03 11.38
CA GLU A 90 -9.41 -4.61 12.30
C GLU A 90 -8.89 -3.62 13.36
N LYS A 91 -7.68 -3.86 13.90
CA LYS A 91 -7.01 -2.92 14.82
C LYS A 91 -6.69 -1.59 14.15
N ARG A 92 -6.27 -1.60 12.88
CA ARG A 92 -5.98 -0.37 12.11
C ARG A 92 -7.27 0.41 11.84
N ASP A 93 -8.32 -0.26 11.41
CA ASP A 93 -9.61 0.38 11.12
C ASP A 93 -10.31 0.87 12.40
N ALA A 94 -10.11 0.19 13.55
CA ALA A 94 -10.57 0.66 14.86
C ALA A 94 -10.06 2.05 15.24
N ARG A 95 -8.86 2.43 14.79
CA ARG A 95 -8.29 3.76 15.08
C ARG A 95 -9.02 4.88 14.35
N VAL A 96 -9.54 4.57 13.15
CA VAL A 96 -10.30 5.53 12.33
C VAL A 96 -11.76 5.60 12.77
N ARG A 97 -12.31 4.49 13.27
CA ARG A 97 -13.70 4.43 13.75
C ARG A 97 -13.92 5.39 14.93
N GLY A 98 -14.60 6.49 14.65
CA GLY A 98 -14.99 7.50 15.63
C GLY A 98 -14.45 8.89 15.35
N LEU A 99 -13.46 9.03 14.46
CA LEU A 99 -12.96 10.32 14.01
C LEU A 99 -13.87 10.85 12.90
N LYS A 100 -14.49 12.01 13.12
CA LYS A 100 -15.32 12.66 12.11
C LYS A 100 -14.55 13.74 11.36
N ASP A 101 -15.09 14.12 10.21
CA ASP A 101 -14.51 15.19 9.40
C ASP A 101 -14.52 16.53 10.14
N GLU A 102 -15.45 16.73 11.09
CA GLU A 102 -15.49 17.91 11.96
C GLU A 102 -14.37 17.94 13.02
N ASP A 103 -13.86 16.78 13.43
CA ASP A 103 -12.90 16.63 14.53
C ASP A 103 -11.45 16.95 14.11
N VAL A 104 -11.21 17.16 12.81
CA VAL A 104 -9.88 17.45 12.25
C VAL A 104 -9.82 18.82 11.61
N SER A 105 -8.63 19.43 11.59
CA SER A 105 -8.35 20.70 10.91
C SER A 105 -7.80 20.54 9.49
N GLU A 106 -7.50 19.29 9.08
CA GLU A 106 -6.78 18.98 7.85
C GLU A 106 -7.31 17.72 7.18
N PHE A 107 -7.29 17.73 5.86
CA PHE A 107 -7.49 16.58 4.98
C PHE A 107 -6.20 16.28 4.22
N TYR A 108 -6.23 15.22 3.41
CA TYR A 108 -5.07 14.84 2.61
C TYR A 108 -5.44 14.61 1.16
N GLY A 109 -4.62 15.13 0.26
CA GLY A 109 -4.63 14.81 -1.15
C GLY A 109 -3.75 13.60 -1.44
N CYS A 110 -4.10 12.79 -2.44
CA CYS A 110 -3.25 11.70 -2.92
C CYS A 110 -3.24 11.62 -4.45
N ASN A 111 -2.03 11.72 -5.02
CA ASN A 111 -1.75 11.69 -6.46
C ASN A 111 -0.99 10.44 -6.91
N LEU A 112 -0.91 9.40 -6.05
CA LEU A 112 -0.13 8.19 -6.33
C LEU A 112 -0.56 7.50 -7.64
N CYS A 113 -1.83 7.60 -8.00
CA CYS A 113 -2.39 6.99 -9.20
C CYS A 113 -2.23 7.84 -10.48
N GLN A 114 -1.55 9.00 -10.44
CA GLN A 114 -1.33 9.84 -11.62
C GLN A 114 -0.42 9.20 -12.68
N SER A 115 0.34 8.18 -12.31
CA SER A 115 1.04 7.30 -13.26
C SER A 115 0.09 6.58 -14.23
N PHE A 116 -1.17 6.37 -13.82
CA PHE A 116 -2.21 5.73 -14.64
C PHE A 116 -3.27 6.73 -15.13
N ALA A 117 -3.72 7.63 -14.25
CA ALA A 117 -4.75 8.63 -14.55
C ALA A 117 -4.21 10.03 -14.21
N PRO A 118 -3.56 10.73 -15.16
CA PRO A 118 -2.75 11.92 -14.87
C PRO A 118 -3.48 13.08 -14.19
N THR A 119 -4.80 13.19 -14.38
CA THR A 119 -5.63 14.25 -13.80
C THR A 119 -6.36 13.82 -12.52
N HIS A 120 -6.17 12.57 -12.07
CA HIS A 120 -6.82 12.06 -10.87
C HIS A 120 -6.14 12.58 -9.60
N SER A 121 -6.96 12.94 -8.61
CA SER A 121 -6.53 13.24 -7.25
C SER A 121 -7.58 12.74 -6.25
N CYS A 122 -7.17 11.94 -5.28
CA CYS A 122 -8.03 11.54 -4.17
C CYS A 122 -8.02 12.62 -3.08
N ILE A 123 -9.17 12.90 -2.50
CA ILE A 123 -9.29 13.63 -1.23
C ILE A 123 -9.66 12.62 -0.14
N ILE A 124 -8.84 12.56 0.90
CA ILE A 124 -8.92 11.62 2.01
C ILE A 124 -9.31 12.40 3.26
N THR A 125 -10.42 12.00 3.87
CA THR A 125 -10.95 12.55 5.13
C THR A 125 -11.09 11.42 6.15
N PRO A 126 -11.26 11.71 7.45
CA PRO A 126 -11.56 10.67 8.44
C PRO A 126 -12.69 9.72 8.03
N GLN A 127 -13.73 10.25 7.38
CA GLN A 127 -14.91 9.48 6.97
C GLN A 127 -14.88 9.01 5.52
N ARG A 128 -13.82 9.35 4.77
CA ARG A 128 -13.65 8.95 3.37
C ARG A 128 -12.21 8.50 3.10
N TYR A 129 -12.03 7.18 3.03
CA TYR A 129 -10.78 6.57 2.58
C TYR A 129 -10.45 6.98 1.13
N SER A 130 -9.19 6.78 0.75
CA SER A 130 -8.80 6.87 -0.67
C SER A 130 -9.62 5.90 -1.53
N ASN A 131 -9.78 6.23 -2.82
CA ASN A 131 -10.61 5.43 -3.72
C ASN A 131 -10.13 3.98 -3.91
N CYS A 132 -8.85 3.70 -3.65
CA CYS A 132 -8.32 2.34 -3.68
C CYS A 132 -8.65 1.52 -2.42
N GLY A 133 -9.27 2.14 -1.40
CA GLY A 133 -9.64 1.53 -0.13
C GLY A 133 -8.47 1.28 0.83
N ALA A 134 -7.25 1.64 0.44
CA ALA A 134 -6.03 1.18 1.11
C ALA A 134 -5.33 2.27 1.96
N ILE A 135 -5.80 3.51 1.89
CA ILE A 135 -5.19 4.64 2.59
C ILE A 135 -6.29 5.35 3.38
N SER A 136 -6.22 5.21 4.71
CA SER A 136 -7.04 5.98 5.65
C SER A 136 -6.49 7.39 5.86
N TRP A 137 -7.22 8.23 6.61
CA TRP A 137 -6.72 9.54 7.02
C TRP A 137 -5.43 9.47 7.83
N PHE A 138 -5.30 8.50 8.76
CA PHE A 138 -4.06 8.31 9.53
C PHE A 138 -2.91 7.83 8.64
N ASP A 139 -3.16 6.93 7.69
CA ASP A 139 -2.12 6.49 6.74
C ASP A 139 -1.65 7.68 5.88
N ALA A 140 -2.57 8.55 5.44
CA ALA A 140 -2.24 9.73 4.65
C ALA A 140 -1.42 10.74 5.47
N ARG A 141 -1.83 10.99 6.72
CA ARG A 141 -1.09 11.82 7.68
C ARG A 141 0.32 11.30 7.91
N ALA A 142 0.46 10.00 8.16
CA ALA A 142 1.75 9.38 8.38
C ALA A 142 2.64 9.42 7.12
N SER A 143 2.06 9.18 5.94
CA SER A 143 2.78 9.27 4.67
C SER A 143 3.30 10.68 4.40
N ALA A 144 2.49 11.72 4.64
CA ALA A 144 2.89 13.11 4.43
C ALA A 144 4.01 13.55 5.40
N MET A 145 4.10 12.94 6.59
CA MET A 145 5.22 13.18 7.52
C MET A 145 6.50 12.46 7.10
N VAL A 146 6.39 11.21 6.63
CA VAL A 146 7.55 10.41 6.21
C VAL A 146 8.17 10.95 4.92
N ASP A 147 7.33 11.34 3.96
CA ASP A 147 7.77 11.88 2.68
C ASP A 147 6.98 13.17 2.34
N PRO A 148 7.42 14.33 2.85
CA PRO A 148 6.73 15.60 2.62
C PRO A 148 6.70 16.05 1.16
N LYS A 149 7.55 15.48 0.30
CA LYS A 149 7.58 15.74 -1.15
C LYS A 149 6.92 14.62 -1.95
N GLY A 150 6.32 13.65 -1.26
CA GLY A 150 5.68 12.49 -1.83
C GLY A 150 4.34 12.80 -2.49
N PRO A 151 3.65 11.75 -2.98
CA PRO A 151 2.38 11.90 -3.68
C PRO A 151 1.20 12.22 -2.75
N ILE A 152 1.40 12.19 -1.43
CA ILE A 152 0.38 12.49 -0.43
C ILE A 152 0.75 13.79 0.27
N PHE A 153 -0.18 14.73 0.31
CA PHE A 153 0.06 16.09 0.80
C PHE A 153 -1.10 16.59 1.66
N ARG A 154 -0.78 17.44 2.64
CA ARG A 154 -1.75 18.07 3.54
C ARG A 154 -2.58 19.11 2.80
N ILE A 155 -3.87 19.15 3.11
CA ILE A 155 -4.84 20.16 2.66
C ILE A 155 -5.48 20.75 3.91
N GLU A 156 -5.30 22.05 4.13
CA GLU A 156 -5.95 22.73 5.25
C GLU A 156 -7.45 22.92 4.97
N LYS A 157 -8.29 22.74 6.00
CA LYS A 157 -9.70 23.08 5.91
C LYS A 157 -9.82 24.61 5.87
N GLY A 158 -10.62 25.11 4.93
CA GLY A 158 -10.97 26.53 4.80
C GLY A 158 -12.02 26.99 5.80
#